data_AF-A0A0C9S0Z8-F1
#
_entry.id   AF-A0A0C9S0Z8-F1
#
_cell.length_a   1.000
_cell.length_b   1.000
_cell.length_c   1.000
_cell.angle_alpha   90.00
_cell.angle_beta   90.00
_cell.angle_gamma   90.00
#
_symmetry.space_group_name_H-M   'P 1'
#
loop_
_entity.id
_entity.type
_entity.pdbx_description
1 polymer ?
#
loop_
_entity_poly.entity_id
_entity_poly.type
_entity_poly.pdbx_seq_one_letter_code
_entity_poly.pdbx_strand_id
1 'polypeptide(L)'
;RPKSPKPVTPQRKKDESFLEYLGTLGRRKKIKEVVELQEEGKNAIDTPGSPTLPELPPQDYVLDEMEERAMIEPSSYEDPKLKELIAVLIEWINDELASHRIIVKDIEEDLFDGQVLQKLLEKLSGKKLDVVEVTQSEEGQKQKLKTVVDCANQVLGLPKWGQ
;
A
#
# COMPACT_ATOMS: atom_id res chain seq x y z
N ARG A 1 -86.31 -35.75 -30.86
CA ARG A 1 -85.65 -37.08 -30.76
C ARG A 1 -84.35 -37.02 -31.57
N PRO A 2 -83.22 -37.66 -31.22
CA PRO A 2 -82.52 -37.90 -29.94
C PRO A 2 -81.06 -37.35 -29.94
N LYS A 3 -80.28 -37.62 -28.87
CA LYS A 3 -78.83 -37.26 -28.65
C LYS A 3 -77.85 -38.27 -29.28
N SER A 4 -76.56 -37.86 -29.48
CA SER A 4 -75.27 -38.54 -29.13
C SER A 4 -74.09 -38.08 -30.03
N PRO A 5 -72.76 -38.29 -29.74
CA PRO A 5 -71.99 -38.40 -28.48
C PRO A 5 -70.68 -37.54 -28.45
N LYS A 6 -69.94 -37.58 -27.31
CA LYS A 6 -68.71 -36.81 -26.96
C LYS A 6 -67.42 -37.28 -27.70
N PRO A 7 -66.28 -36.56 -27.57
CA PRO A 7 -65.21 -37.11 -26.73
C PRO A 7 -64.49 -36.08 -25.82
N VAL A 8 -63.58 -36.62 -25.01
CA VAL A 8 -63.13 -36.16 -23.68
C VAL A 8 -61.61 -35.88 -23.69
N THR A 9 -61.21 -34.68 -23.22
CA THR A 9 -59.94 -34.25 -22.53
C THR A 9 -58.56 -34.55 -23.19
N PRO A 10 -57.52 -33.67 -23.06
CA PRO A 10 -56.86 -33.37 -21.79
C PRO A 10 -56.54 -31.89 -21.56
N GLN A 11 -56.89 -31.37 -20.38
CA GLN A 11 -56.25 -30.15 -19.86
C GLN A 11 -54.79 -30.47 -19.54
N ARG A 12 -53.87 -29.95 -20.36
CA ARG A 12 -52.44 -29.91 -20.04
C ARG A 12 -52.22 -28.86 -18.94
N LYS A 13 -52.08 -29.30 -17.69
CA LYS A 13 -51.40 -28.55 -16.64
C LYS A 13 -49.89 -28.78 -16.79
N LYS A 14 -49.20 -27.80 -17.35
CA LYS A 14 -47.74 -27.60 -17.46
C LYS A 14 -47.67 -26.40 -18.39
N ASP A 15 -47.40 -25.18 -17.93
CA ASP A 15 -46.02 -24.68 -17.82
C ASP A 15 -45.93 -23.34 -17.04
N GLU A 16 -46.82 -23.06 -16.08
CA GLU A 16 -46.79 -21.77 -15.36
C GLU A 16 -45.59 -21.64 -14.39
N SER A 17 -45.18 -22.72 -13.70
CA SER A 17 -44.00 -22.68 -12.80
C SER A 17 -42.67 -22.51 -13.52
N PHE A 18 -42.55 -22.93 -14.79
CA PHE A 18 -41.29 -22.79 -15.53
C PHE A 18 -41.06 -21.34 -15.98
N LEU A 19 -42.11 -20.61 -16.37
CA LEU A 19 -42.01 -19.21 -16.75
C LEU A 19 -41.79 -18.28 -15.55
N GLU A 20 -42.37 -18.59 -14.39
CA GLU A 20 -42.13 -17.83 -13.17
C GLU A 20 -40.70 -18.02 -12.63
N TYR A 21 -40.15 -19.23 -12.73
CA TYR A 21 -38.75 -19.52 -12.39
C TYR A 21 -37.75 -18.88 -13.38
N LEU A 22 -38.06 -18.85 -14.68
CA LEU A 22 -37.22 -18.19 -15.69
C LEU A 22 -37.24 -16.65 -15.57
N GLY A 23 -38.38 -16.05 -15.22
CA GLY A 23 -38.51 -14.60 -15.01
C GLY A 23 -37.77 -14.09 -13.76
N THR A 24 -37.67 -14.93 -12.73
CA THR A 24 -36.95 -14.59 -11.49
C THR A 24 -35.44 -14.83 -11.58
N LEU A 25 -34.97 -15.77 -12.42
CA LEU A 25 -33.54 -16.00 -12.65
C LEU A 25 -32.83 -14.80 -13.28
N GLY A 26 -33.45 -14.14 -14.27
CA GLY A 26 -32.89 -12.96 -14.92
C GLY A 26 -32.79 -11.75 -13.98
N ARG A 27 -33.77 -11.57 -13.09
CA ARG A 27 -33.71 -10.54 -12.03
C ARG A 27 -32.67 -10.87 -10.97
N ARG A 28 -32.56 -12.13 -10.54
CA ARG A 28 -31.54 -12.57 -9.57
C ARG A 28 -30.12 -12.41 -10.10
N LYS A 29 -29.88 -12.69 -11.39
CA LYS A 29 -28.58 -12.43 -12.02
C LYS A 29 -28.22 -10.95 -12.02
N LYS A 30 -29.15 -10.07 -12.42
CA LYS A 30 -28.92 -8.62 -12.40
C LYS A 30 -28.73 -8.06 -10.98
N ILE A 31 -29.45 -8.57 -9.99
CA ILE A 31 -29.26 -8.16 -8.59
C ILE A 31 -27.89 -8.61 -8.08
N LYS A 32 -27.49 -9.85 -8.38
CA LYS A 32 -26.17 -10.36 -7.98
C LYS A 32 -25.04 -9.57 -8.64
N GLU A 33 -25.17 -9.26 -9.93
CA GLU A 33 -24.24 -8.41 -10.67
C GLU A 33 -24.17 -7.00 -10.09
N VAL A 34 -25.32 -6.39 -9.74
CA VAL A 34 -25.33 -5.06 -9.09
C VAL A 34 -24.70 -5.09 -7.70
N VAL A 35 -24.88 -6.18 -6.95
CA VAL A 35 -24.25 -6.36 -5.63
C VAL A 35 -22.74 -6.59 -5.78
N GLU A 36 -22.31 -7.43 -6.72
CA GLU A 36 -20.90 -7.67 -7.03
C GLU A 36 -20.22 -6.37 -7.51
N LEU A 37 -20.87 -5.59 -8.38
CA LEU A 37 -20.36 -4.28 -8.81
C LEU A 37 -20.34 -3.24 -7.68
N GLN A 38 -21.28 -3.30 -6.74
CA GLN A 38 -21.25 -2.44 -5.55
C GLN A 38 -20.17 -2.87 -4.56
N GLU A 39 -19.94 -4.17 -4.41
CA GLU A 39 -18.90 -4.74 -3.55
C GLU A 39 -17.51 -4.47 -4.15
N GLU A 40 -17.35 -4.63 -5.46
CA GLU A 40 -16.16 -4.24 -6.22
C GLU A 40 -15.94 -2.72 -6.16
N GLY A 41 -17.01 -1.94 -6.32
CA GLY A 41 -16.95 -0.48 -6.19
C GLY A 41 -16.58 -0.02 -4.78
N LYS A 42 -17.04 -0.72 -3.73
CA LYS A 42 -16.64 -0.48 -2.34
C LYS A 42 -15.18 -0.88 -2.08
N ASN A 43 -14.75 -2.03 -2.61
CA ASN A 43 -13.34 -2.42 -2.49
C ASN A 43 -12.42 -1.47 -3.25
N ALA A 44 -12.82 -0.93 -4.41
CA ALA A 44 -12.02 0.00 -5.20
C ALA A 44 -11.86 1.39 -4.53
N ILE A 45 -12.83 1.84 -3.74
CA ILE A 45 -12.71 3.07 -2.94
C ILE A 45 -11.89 2.85 -1.67
N ASP A 46 -12.00 1.67 -1.05
CA ASP A 46 -11.31 1.32 0.20
C ASP A 46 -9.94 0.67 -0.03
N THR A 47 -9.47 0.60 -1.29
CA THR A 47 -8.16 0.01 -1.61
C THR A 47 -7.06 0.90 -1.02
N PRO A 48 -6.14 0.35 -0.19
CA PRO A 48 -4.96 1.10 0.23
C PRO A 48 -4.16 1.51 -1.01
N GLY A 49 -3.96 2.82 -1.22
CA GLY A 49 -3.28 3.38 -2.38
C GLY A 49 -4.18 4.06 -3.44
N SER A 50 -5.47 4.26 -3.17
CA SER A 50 -6.32 5.09 -4.05
C SER A 50 -5.81 6.55 -4.11
N PRO A 51 -5.61 7.14 -5.30
CA PRO A 51 -5.05 8.48 -5.46
C PRO A 51 -5.97 9.61 -4.95
N THR A 52 -7.18 9.26 -4.50
CA THR A 52 -8.16 10.19 -3.92
C THR A 52 -8.27 10.11 -2.39
N LEU A 53 -7.57 9.18 -1.74
CA LEU A 53 -7.52 9.15 -0.29
C LEU A 53 -6.76 10.38 0.22
N PRO A 54 -7.24 11.05 1.29
CA PRO A 54 -6.40 11.97 2.05
C PRO A 54 -5.13 11.20 2.42
N GLU A 55 -3.97 11.76 2.11
CA GLU A 55 -2.69 11.22 2.56
C GLU A 55 -2.75 11.17 4.08
N LEU A 56 -2.98 9.96 4.62
CA LEU A 56 -3.08 9.77 6.06
C LEU A 56 -1.74 10.20 6.67
N PRO A 57 -1.72 10.82 7.85
CA PRO A 57 -0.44 11.01 8.54
C PRO A 57 0.16 9.63 8.80
N PRO A 58 1.49 9.49 8.84
CA PRO A 58 2.15 8.20 9.07
C PRO A 58 1.59 7.47 10.29
N GLN A 59 1.18 8.20 11.32
CA GLN A 59 0.57 7.68 12.55
C GLN A 59 -0.69 6.85 12.31
N ASP A 60 -1.43 7.13 11.25
CA ASP A 60 -2.73 6.53 10.93
C ASP A 60 -2.64 5.42 9.86
N TYR A 61 -1.44 5.03 9.41
CA TYR A 61 -1.34 3.91 8.46
C TYR A 61 -1.74 2.60 9.14
N VAL A 62 -2.53 1.80 8.42
CA VAL A 62 -2.82 0.42 8.78
C VAL A 62 -1.56 -0.42 8.52
N LEU A 63 -1.03 -1.03 9.58
CA LEU A 63 0.15 -1.90 9.51
C LEU A 63 -0.28 -3.36 9.29
N ASP A 64 0.49 -4.11 8.49
CA ASP A 64 0.26 -5.54 8.27
C ASP A 64 0.72 -6.41 9.47
N GLU A 65 0.35 -7.69 9.46
CA GLU A 65 0.80 -8.64 10.49
C GLU A 65 2.34 -8.69 10.56
N MET A 66 2.90 -8.48 11.75
CA MET A 66 4.35 -8.38 12.04
C MET A 66 5.05 -7.10 11.56
N GLU A 67 4.32 -6.07 11.12
CA GLU A 67 4.90 -4.75 10.88
C GLU A 67 4.98 -3.92 12.17
N GLU A 68 6.11 -3.25 12.36
CA GLU A 68 6.34 -2.34 13.48
C GLU A 68 6.71 -0.95 12.96
N ARG A 69 6.26 0.08 13.67
CA ARG A 69 6.62 1.47 13.40
C ARG A 69 7.18 2.12 14.65
N ALA A 70 8.29 2.82 14.49
CA ALA A 70 8.82 3.74 15.48
C ALA A 70 8.65 5.18 14.98
N MET A 71 8.24 6.09 15.87
CA MET A 71 8.16 7.52 15.60
C MET A 71 8.66 8.29 16.81
N ILE A 72 9.20 9.47 16.57
CA ILE A 72 9.54 10.41 17.63
C ILE A 72 8.24 10.93 18.24
N GLU A 73 8.18 11.02 19.57
CA GLU A 73 7.03 11.61 20.25
C GLU A 73 6.91 13.10 19.88
N PRO A 74 5.73 13.62 19.50
CA PRO A 74 5.58 15.02 19.06
C PRO A 74 6.13 16.06 20.06
N SER A 75 6.02 15.79 21.36
CA SER A 75 6.55 16.64 22.43
C SER A 75 8.09 16.71 22.43
N SER A 76 8.76 15.66 21.95
CA SER A 76 10.22 15.56 21.92
C SER A 76 10.85 16.52 20.90
N TYR A 77 10.11 16.90 19.85
CA TYR A 77 10.59 17.92 18.90
C TYR A 77 10.80 19.29 19.55
N GLU A 78 10.22 19.54 20.73
CA GLU A 78 10.48 20.76 21.49
C GLU A 78 11.74 20.69 22.36
N ASP A 79 12.33 19.50 22.53
CA ASP A 79 13.56 19.34 23.31
C ASP A 79 14.73 20.04 22.59
N PRO A 80 15.40 21.03 23.23
CA PRO A 80 16.55 21.70 22.63
C PRO A 80 17.67 20.74 22.23
N LYS A 81 17.86 19.61 22.93
CA LYS A 81 18.90 18.64 22.58
C LYS A 81 18.59 17.92 21.27
N LEU A 82 17.32 17.60 21.02
CA LEU A 82 16.93 16.98 19.76
C LEU A 82 17.11 17.97 18.61
N LYS A 83 16.70 19.23 18.78
CA LYS A 83 16.90 20.29 17.79
C LYS A 83 18.38 20.49 17.44
N GLU A 84 19.24 20.52 18.45
CA GLU A 84 20.70 20.64 18.28
C GLU A 84 21.25 19.42 17.52
N LEU A 85 20.87 18.21 17.93
CA LEU A 85 21.30 16.99 17.24
C LEU A 85 20.90 16.99 15.77
N ILE A 86 19.65 17.34 15.46
CA ILE A 86 19.17 17.45 14.08
C ILE A 86 20.02 18.46 13.29
N ALA A 87 20.29 19.63 13.85
CA ALA A 87 21.10 20.65 13.19
C ALA A 87 22.53 20.17 12.90
N VAL A 88 23.19 19.54 13.87
CA VAL A 88 24.53 18.97 13.72
C VAL A 88 24.57 17.87 12.66
N LEU A 89 23.55 17.00 12.64
CA LEU A 89 23.45 15.95 11.62
C LEU A 89 23.26 16.54 10.22
N ILE A 90 22.41 17.55 10.06
CA ILE A 90 22.20 18.24 8.78
C ILE A 90 23.50 18.88 8.30
N GLU A 91 24.22 19.58 9.17
CA GLU A 91 25.51 20.20 8.85
C GLU A 91 26.52 19.15 8.38
N TRP A 92 26.69 18.07 9.15
CA TRP A 92 27.63 17.01 8.82
C TRP A 92 27.27 16.29 7.51
N ILE A 93 26.00 15.93 7.29
CA ILE A 93 25.57 15.26 6.05
C ILE A 93 25.82 16.17 4.84
N ASN A 94 25.54 17.47 4.97
CA ASN A 94 25.78 18.44 3.91
C ASN A 94 27.27 18.56 3.57
N ASP A 95 28.14 18.59 4.57
CA ASP A 95 29.59 18.64 4.35
C ASP A 95 30.11 17.38 3.65
N GLU A 96 29.68 16.19 4.10
CA GLU A 96 30.08 14.91 3.50
C GLU A 96 29.60 14.76 2.04
N LEU A 97 28.40 15.27 1.74
CA LEU A 97 27.77 15.15 0.43
C LEU A 97 27.90 16.38 -0.46
N ALA A 98 28.64 17.40 -0.03
CA ALA A 98 28.87 18.63 -0.80
C ALA A 98 29.43 18.34 -2.21
N SER A 99 30.35 17.37 -2.33
CA SER A 99 30.91 16.97 -3.62
C SER A 99 29.88 16.36 -4.58
N HIS A 100 28.78 15.82 -4.05
CA HIS A 100 27.68 15.24 -4.80
C HIS A 100 26.57 16.26 -5.11
N ARG A 101 26.72 17.52 -4.68
CA ARG A 101 25.74 18.61 -4.87
C ARG A 101 24.39 18.29 -4.21
N ILE A 102 24.40 17.53 -3.13
CA ILE A 102 23.23 17.22 -2.32
C ILE A 102 23.17 18.23 -1.18
N ILE A 103 21.96 18.72 -0.87
CA ILE A 103 21.70 19.65 0.23
C ILE A 103 20.46 19.15 0.97
N VAL A 104 20.65 18.76 2.23
CA VAL A 104 19.61 18.41 3.19
C VAL A 104 19.19 19.67 3.94
N LYS A 105 17.89 19.86 4.09
CA LYS A 105 17.24 20.94 4.84
C LYS A 105 16.35 20.41 5.93
N ASP A 106 15.66 19.32 5.67
CA ASP A 106 14.79 18.63 6.62
C ASP A 106 15.21 17.16 6.66
N ILE A 107 15.71 16.73 7.82
CA ILE A 107 16.28 15.39 7.94
C ILE A 107 15.23 14.29 7.83
N GLU A 108 13.96 14.55 8.16
CA GLU A 108 12.91 13.54 8.10
C GLU A 108 12.43 13.36 6.67
N GLU A 109 12.20 14.47 5.97
CA GLU A 109 11.75 14.46 4.58
C GLU A 109 12.86 14.04 3.61
N ASP A 110 14.07 14.60 3.73
CA ASP A 110 15.14 14.38 2.76
C ASP A 110 15.77 12.99 2.87
N LEU A 111 15.65 12.30 4.03
CA LEU A 111 16.13 10.92 4.19
C LEU A 111 15.01 9.89 3.99
N PHE A 112 13.76 10.32 3.84
CA PHE A 112 12.58 9.44 3.83
C PHE A 112 12.64 8.35 2.75
N ASP A 113 13.06 8.71 1.54
CA ASP A 113 13.15 7.78 0.40
C ASP A 113 14.44 6.93 0.39
N GLY A 114 15.34 7.17 1.35
CA GLY A 114 16.63 6.48 1.50
C GLY A 114 17.70 6.87 0.47
N GLN A 115 17.46 7.83 -0.43
CA GLN A 115 18.42 8.20 -1.48
C GLN A 115 19.64 8.93 -0.91
N VAL A 116 19.41 9.85 0.04
CA VAL A 116 20.50 10.55 0.75
C VAL A 116 21.33 9.56 1.55
N LEU A 117 20.68 8.64 2.27
CA LEU A 117 21.34 7.57 3.03
C LEU A 117 22.21 6.68 2.14
N GLN A 118 21.71 6.29 0.96
CA GLN A 118 22.50 5.54 -0.02
C GLN A 118 23.79 6.30 -0.38
N LYS A 119 23.69 7.56 -0.80
CA LYS A 119 24.86 8.34 -1.22
C LYS A 119 25.85 8.59 -0.10
N LEU A 120 25.35 8.82 1.11
CA LEU A 120 26.16 8.94 2.31
C LEU A 120 26.94 7.65 2.58
N LEU A 121 26.27 6.50 2.52
CA LEU A 121 26.91 5.21 2.74
C LEU A 121 27.94 4.87 1.65
N GLU A 122 27.67 5.17 0.38
CA GLU A 122 28.62 4.99 -0.72
C GLU A 122 29.88 5.84 -0.52
N LYS A 123 29.68 7.09 -0.09
CA LYS A 123 30.77 8.04 0.19
C LYS A 123 31.63 7.59 1.36
N LEU A 124 31.02 7.22 2.49
CA LEU A 124 31.74 6.84 3.71
C LEU A 124 32.43 5.48 3.60
N SER A 125 31.80 4.51 2.93
CA SER A 125 32.38 3.17 2.75
C SER A 125 33.38 3.08 1.59
N GLY A 126 33.37 4.06 0.68
CA GLY A 126 34.13 4.03 -0.58
C GLY A 126 33.67 2.93 -1.54
N LYS A 127 32.53 2.29 -1.28
CA LYS A 127 31.96 1.21 -2.10
C LYS A 127 30.69 1.70 -2.77
N LYS A 128 30.45 1.27 -4.02
CA LYS A 128 29.15 1.46 -4.65
C LYS A 128 28.18 0.40 -4.15
N LEU A 129 26.94 0.82 -3.87
CA LEU A 129 25.85 -0.08 -3.55
C LEU A 129 25.28 -0.61 -4.87
N ASP A 130 25.16 -1.92 -5.01
CA ASP A 130 24.55 -2.56 -6.18
C ASP A 130 23.02 -2.50 -6.07
N VAL A 131 22.49 -1.28 -6.13
CA VAL A 131 21.07 -1.01 -5.97
C VAL A 131 20.62 -0.10 -7.11
N VAL A 132 19.48 -0.46 -7.72
CA VAL A 132 18.88 0.32 -8.80
C VAL A 132 18.53 1.70 -8.28
N GLU A 133 19.10 2.75 -8.89
CA GLU A 133 18.95 4.13 -8.40
C GLU A 133 17.48 4.57 -8.41
N VAL A 134 16.71 4.19 -9.43
CA VAL A 134 15.28 4.52 -9.54
C VAL A 134 14.46 3.25 -9.67
N THR A 135 13.56 3.02 -8.72
CA THR A 135 12.60 1.91 -8.78
C THR A 135 11.18 2.43 -8.65
N GLN A 136 10.30 1.99 -9.57
CA GLN A 136 8.92 2.48 -9.70
C GLN A 136 7.89 1.55 -9.05
N SER A 137 8.29 0.34 -8.64
CA SER A 137 7.44 -0.58 -7.88
C SER A 137 7.70 -0.45 -6.38
N GLU A 138 6.65 -0.62 -5.59
CA GLU A 138 6.70 -0.61 -4.13
C GLU A 138 7.66 -1.69 -3.61
N GLU A 139 7.58 -2.91 -4.15
CA GLU A 139 8.45 -4.03 -3.74
C GLU A 139 9.92 -3.72 -4.00
N GLY A 140 10.20 -3.04 -5.11
CA GLY A 140 11.56 -2.69 -5.47
C GLY A 140 12.14 -1.56 -4.61
N GLN A 141 11.30 -0.59 -4.21
CA GLN A 141 11.69 0.43 -3.22
C GLN A 141 11.96 -0.20 -1.84
N LYS A 142 11.08 -1.11 -1.37
CA LYS A 142 11.28 -1.88 -0.13
C LYS A 142 12.59 -2.68 -0.17
N GLN A 143 12.86 -3.38 -1.27
CA GLN A 143 14.09 -4.16 -1.45
C GLN A 143 15.35 -3.27 -1.50
N LYS A 144 15.27 -2.10 -2.14
CA LYS A 144 16.34 -1.08 -2.15
C LYS A 144 16.65 -0.63 -0.73
N LEU A 145 15.66 -0.20 0.03
CA LEU A 145 15.83 0.29 1.39
C LEU A 145 16.44 -0.79 2.29
N LYS A 146 15.94 -2.03 2.19
CA LYS A 146 16.51 -3.19 2.91
C LYS A 146 17.99 -3.38 2.62
N THR A 147 18.39 -3.30 1.35
CA THR A 147 19.80 -3.48 0.94
C THR A 147 20.69 -2.37 1.49
N VAL A 148 20.21 -1.12 1.47
CA VAL A 148 20.93 0.03 2.03
C VAL A 148 21.13 -0.13 3.53
N VAL A 149 20.06 -0.47 4.27
CA VAL A 149 20.09 -0.67 5.72
C VAL A 149 20.98 -1.86 6.10
N ASP A 150 20.88 -2.98 5.40
CA ASP A 150 21.73 -4.16 5.63
C ASP A 150 23.21 -3.82 5.42
N CYS A 151 23.54 -3.02 4.40
CA CYS A 151 24.91 -2.57 4.17
C CYS A 151 25.38 -1.61 5.27
N ALA A 152 24.53 -0.66 5.69
CA ALA A 152 24.84 0.24 6.80
C ALA A 152 25.15 -0.53 8.08
N ASN A 153 24.31 -1.51 8.42
CA ASN A 153 24.50 -2.36 9.60
C ASN A 153 25.82 -3.15 9.53
N GLN A 154 26.17 -3.69 8.36
CA GLN A 154 27.46 -4.37 8.17
C GLN A 154 28.64 -3.43 8.35
N VAL A 155 28.58 -2.21 7.79
CA VAL A 155 29.65 -1.21 7.92
C VAL A 155 29.80 -0.75 9.37
N LEU A 156 28.69 -0.58 10.09
CA LEU A 156 28.67 -0.14 11.48
C LEU A 156 28.92 -1.28 12.48
N GLY A 157 28.98 -2.53 12.03
CA GLY A 157 29.14 -3.70 12.90
C GLY A 157 27.94 -3.94 13.83
N LEU A 158 26.76 -3.41 13.46
CA LEU A 158 25.55 -3.54 14.26
C LEU A 158 24.90 -4.91 14.03
N PRO A 159 24.27 -5.51 15.06
CA PRO A 159 23.44 -6.69 14.86
C PRO A 159 22.30 -6.36 13.89
N LYS A 160 21.84 -7.36 13.16
CA LYS A 160 20.68 -7.18 12.26
C LYS A 160 19.48 -6.73 13.09
N TRP A 161 18.80 -5.69 12.63
CA TRP A 161 17.59 -5.17 13.27
C TRP A 161 16.55 -6.29 13.41
N GLY A 162 16.10 -6.56 14.64
CA GLY A 162 15.10 -7.61 14.95
C GLY A 162 15.64 -9.00 15.29
N GLN A 163 16.89 -9.12 15.77
CA GLN A 163 17.39 -10.34 16.45
C GLN A 163 17.47 -10.18 17.96
#